data_AF-A0AA41HFR5-F1
#
_entry.id   AF-A0AA41HFR5-F1
#
_cell.length_a   1.000
_cell.length_b   1.000
_cell.length_c   1.000
_cell.angle_alpha   90.00
_cell.angle_beta   90.00
_cell.angle_gamma   90.00
#
_symmetry.space_group_name_H-M   'P 1'
#
loop_
_entity.id
_entity.type
_entity.pdbx_description
1 polymer ?
#
loop_
_entity_poly.entity_id
_entity_poly.type
_entity_poly.pdbx_seq_one_letter_code
_entity_poly.pdbx_strand_id
1 'polypeptide(L)' 'TDQIGALSTAQVAAMTTANLASGLSTDQIVALSSNQLGALSTGQFGALSTQDIAAIETADIVGLKTSIIAALKTAQLAA' A
#
# COMPACT_ATOMS: atom_id res chain seq x y z
N THR A 1 -14.30 -1.87 -4.65
CA THR A 1 -13.55 -1.80 -3.37
C THR A 1 -13.70 -3.07 -2.56
N ASP A 2 -14.89 -3.70 -2.52
CA ASP A 2 -15.16 -4.94 -1.77
C ASP A 2 -14.18 -6.11 -2.03
N GLN A 3 -13.77 -6.30 -3.28
CA GLN A 3 -12.81 -7.36 -3.64
C GLN A 3 -11.43 -7.14 -3.03
N ILE A 4 -11.02 -5.88 -2.82
CA ILE A 4 -9.71 -5.54 -2.24
C ILE A 4 -9.73 -5.79 -0.73
N GLY A 5 -10.79 -5.37 -0.03
CA GLY A 5 -10.95 -5.66 1.39
C GLY A 5 -11.03 -7.16 1.70
N ALA A 6 -11.47 -7.98 0.74
CA ALA A 6 -11.54 -9.44 0.88
C ALA A 6 -10.20 -10.18 0.67
N LEU A 7 -9.14 -9.50 0.22
CA LEU A 7 -7.85 -10.16 -0.01
C LEU A 7 -7.18 -10.59 1.30
N SER A 8 -6.69 -11.81 1.36
CA SER A 8 -5.79 -12.21 2.45
C SER A 8 -4.46 -11.46 2.37
N THR A 9 -3.78 -11.31 3.50
CA THR A 9 -2.43 -10.75 3.56
C THR A 9 -1.43 -11.53 2.71
N ALA A 10 -1.62 -12.84 2.56
CA ALA A 10 -0.82 -13.68 1.67
C ALA A 10 -1.04 -13.34 0.19
N GLN A 11 -2.28 -13.10 -0.23
CA GLN A 11 -2.60 -12.65 -1.59
C GLN A 11 -2.03 -11.26 -1.87
N VAL A 12 -2.11 -10.34 -0.90
CA VAL A 12 -1.52 -9.00 -1.01
C VAL A 12 0.00 -9.08 -1.12
N ALA A 13 0.66 -9.88 -0.29
CA ALA A 13 2.10 -10.10 -0.35
C ALA A 13 2.55 -10.74 -1.67
N ALA A 14 1.69 -11.50 -2.34
CA ALA A 14 1.97 -12.13 -3.64
C ALA A 14 1.77 -11.19 -4.85
N MET A 15 1.23 -9.98 -4.66
CA MET A 15 1.04 -9.02 -5.77
C MET A 15 2.38 -8.58 -6.35
N THR A 16 2.51 -8.51 -7.67
CA THR A 16 3.76 -8.01 -8.26
C THR A 16 3.84 -6.48 -8.16
N THR A 17 5.06 -5.93 -8.17
CA THR A 17 5.26 -4.48 -8.28
C THR A 17 4.64 -3.91 -9.55
N ALA A 18 4.59 -4.69 -10.64
CA ALA A 18 3.92 -4.30 -11.87
C ALA A 18 2.41 -4.14 -11.67
N ASN A 19 1.75 -5.07 -10.94
CA ASN A 19 0.33 -4.94 -10.63
C ASN A 19 0.01 -3.69 -9.83
N LEU A 20 0.87 -3.34 -8.87
CA LEU A 20 0.73 -2.14 -8.06
C LEU A 20 1.03 -0.86 -8.85
N ALA A 21 2.04 -0.89 -9.72
CA ALA A 21 2.42 0.24 -10.57
C ALA A 21 1.40 0.53 -11.69
N SER A 22 0.68 -0.48 -12.18
CA SER A 22 -0.47 -0.28 -13.09
C SER A 22 -1.68 0.39 -12.43
N GLY A 23 -1.60 0.69 -11.13
CA GLY A 23 -2.52 1.53 -10.38
C GLY A 23 -3.70 0.74 -9.82
N LEU A 24 -3.75 0.62 -8.50
CA LEU A 24 -5.05 0.54 -7.82
C LEU A 24 -5.68 1.93 -7.90
N SER A 25 -7.01 2.04 -7.99
CA SER A 25 -7.63 3.34 -7.77
C SER A 25 -7.42 3.78 -6.31
N THR A 26 -7.46 5.09 -6.06
CA THR A 26 -7.37 5.61 -4.68
C THR A 26 -8.45 5.01 -3.76
N ASP A 27 -9.65 4.75 -4.29
CA ASP A 27 -10.73 4.08 -3.55
C ASP A 27 -10.37 2.63 -3.19
N GLN A 28 -9.61 1.95 -4.04
CA GLN A 28 -9.11 0.60 -3.75
C GLN A 28 -7.99 0.64 -2.71
N ILE A 29 -7.16 1.69 -2.67
CA ILE A 29 -6.16 1.88 -1.61
C ILE A 29 -6.83 2.14 -0.27
N VAL A 30 -7.84 3.01 -0.23
CA VAL A 30 -8.66 3.28 0.97
C VAL A 30 -9.36 2.00 1.47
N ALA A 31 -9.68 1.06 0.57
CA ALA A 31 -10.30 -0.21 0.94
C ALA A 31 -9.34 -1.24 1.54
N LEU A 32 -8.02 -0.97 1.58
CA LEU A 32 -7.05 -1.86 2.20
C LEU A 32 -7.05 -1.67 3.72
N SER A 33 -7.16 -2.76 4.46
CA SER A 33 -6.93 -2.75 5.90
C SER A 33 -5.44 -2.53 6.24
N SER A 34 -5.19 -2.05 7.44
CA SER A 34 -3.84 -1.87 8.00
C SER A 34 -3.01 -3.17 7.97
N ASN A 35 -3.65 -4.34 8.16
CA ASN A 35 -2.98 -5.64 8.08
C ASN A 35 -2.53 -5.98 6.65
N GLN A 36 -3.34 -5.63 5.64
CA GLN A 36 -2.99 -5.82 4.23
C GLN A 36 -1.87 -4.86 3.81
N LEU A 37 -1.93 -3.60 4.23
CA LEU A 37 -0.85 -2.63 4.02
C LEU A 37 0.46 -3.09 4.68
N GLY A 38 0.40 -3.61 5.90
CA GLY A 38 1.53 -4.21 6.60
C GLY A 38 2.10 -5.49 5.95
N ALA A 39 1.31 -6.17 5.11
CA ALA A 39 1.74 -7.37 4.38
C ALA A 39 2.63 -7.04 3.17
N LEU A 40 2.57 -5.81 2.65
CA LEU A 40 3.41 -5.38 1.54
C LEU A 40 4.90 -5.42 1.92
N SER A 41 5.74 -5.71 0.93
CA SER A 41 7.19 -5.55 0.99
C SER A 41 7.58 -4.10 0.69
N THR A 42 8.82 -3.75 1.04
CA THR A 42 9.38 -2.43 0.73
C THR A 42 9.43 -2.16 -0.79
N GLY A 43 9.70 -3.20 -1.60
CA GLY A 43 9.70 -3.09 -3.06
C GLY A 43 8.31 -2.82 -3.64
N GLN A 44 7.29 -3.49 -3.11
CA GLN A 44 5.89 -3.24 -3.46
C GLN A 44 5.45 -1.82 -3.08
N PHE A 45 5.81 -1.35 -1.88
CA PHE A 45 5.51 0.03 -1.45
C PHE A 45 6.23 1.08 -2.28
N GLY A 46 7.48 0.81 -2.69
CA GLY A 46 8.25 1.69 -3.55
C GLY A 46 7.75 1.78 -5.00
N ALA A 47 6.84 0.89 -5.39
CA ALA A 47 6.17 0.87 -6.69
C ALA A 47 4.83 1.65 -6.70
N LEU A 48 4.30 2.02 -5.53
CA LEU A 48 3.10 2.85 -5.40
C LEU A 48 3.39 4.29 -5.85
N SER A 49 2.42 4.91 -6.51
CA SER A 49 2.49 6.33 -6.88
C SER A 49 2.36 7.23 -5.65
N THR A 50 2.67 8.52 -5.80
CA THR A 50 2.46 9.49 -4.70
C THR A 50 0.98 9.67 -4.39
N GLN A 51 0.10 9.53 -5.38
CA GLN A 51 -1.36 9.58 -5.18
C GLN A 51 -1.86 8.38 -4.37
N ASP A 52 -1.33 7.18 -4.61
CA ASP A 52 -1.68 5.99 -3.84
C ASP A 52 -1.27 6.16 -2.37
N ILE A 53 -0.07 6.67 -2.13
CA ILE A 53 0.44 6.92 -0.78
C ILE A 53 -0.43 7.98 -0.06
N ALA A 54 -0.81 9.06 -0.74
CA ALA A 54 -1.67 10.10 -0.19
C ALA A 54 -3.10 9.61 0.11
N ALA A 55 -3.54 8.53 -0.53
CA ALA A 55 -4.85 7.91 -0.31
C ALA A 55 -4.86 6.95 0.91
N ILE A 56 -3.71 6.63 1.51
CA ILE A 56 -3.65 5.79 2.70
C ILE A 56 -4.22 6.54 3.90
N GLU A 57 -5.21 5.95 4.58
CA GLU A 57 -5.79 6.55 5.76
C GLU A 57 -4.80 6.55 6.93
N THR A 58 -4.87 7.61 7.76
CA THR A 58 -3.98 7.74 8.92
C THR A 58 -4.15 6.61 9.93
N ALA A 59 -5.36 6.04 10.01
CA ALA A 59 -5.66 4.88 10.85
C ALA A 59 -4.89 3.63 10.40
N ASP A 60 -4.63 3.47 9.10
CA ASP A 60 -3.96 2.30 8.56
C ASP A 60 -2.44 2.33 8.67
N ILE A 61 -1.86 3.52 8.87
CA ILE A 61 -0.42 3.70 9.10
C ILE A 61 0.04 2.89 10.33
N VAL A 62 -0.85 2.63 11.29
CA VAL A 62 -0.57 1.80 12.48
C VAL A 62 -0.17 0.36 12.10
N GLY A 63 -0.64 -0.14 10.95
CA GLY A 63 -0.29 -1.47 10.44
C GLY A 63 1.04 -1.53 9.68
N LEU A 64 1.68 -0.39 9.40
CA LEU A 64 2.90 -0.36 8.60
C LEU A 64 4.13 -0.77 9.39
N LYS A 65 4.99 -1.55 8.74
CA LYS A 65 6.32 -1.91 9.25
C LYS A 65 7.24 -0.69 9.18
N THR A 66 8.11 -0.52 10.18
CA THR A 66 9.12 0.54 10.18
C THR A 66 10.06 0.49 8.98
N SER A 67 10.30 -0.71 8.43
CA SER A 67 11.08 -0.90 7.21
C SER A 67 10.43 -0.31 5.96
N ILE A 68 9.09 -0.25 5.90
CA ILE A 68 8.34 0.41 4.83
C ILE A 68 8.53 1.92 4.94
N ILE A 69 8.37 2.47 6.15
CA ILE A 69 8.55 3.90 6.41
C ILE A 69 9.97 4.34 6.02
N ALA A 70 10.98 3.56 6.38
CA ALA A 70 12.38 3.83 6.02
C ALA A 70 12.68 3.72 4.51
N ALA A 71 11.84 3.00 3.76
CA ALA A 71 11.99 2.80 2.31
C ALA A 71 11.23 3.85 1.48
N LEU A 72 10.47 4.75 2.11
CA LEU A 72 9.74 5.80 1.42
C LEU A 72 10.70 6.77 0.73
N LYS A 73 10.39 7.09 -0.53
CA LYS A 73 11.10 8.14 -1.27
C LYS A 73 10.63 9.51 -0.80
N THR A 74 11.48 10.53 -0.97
CA THR A 74 11.15 11.93 -0.61
C THR A 74 9.85 12.41 -1.25
N ALA A 75 9.60 12.04 -2.51
CA ALA A 75 8.35 12.38 -3.20
C ALA A 75 7.11 11.73 -2.57
N GLN A 76 7.24 10.52 -2.02
CA GLN A 76 6.14 9.82 -1.33
C GLN A 76 5.91 10.38 0.08
N LEU A 77 6.97 10.85 0.75
CA LEU A 77 6.87 11.49 2.06
C LEU A 77 6.28 12.91 1.99
N ALA A 78 6.42 13.58 0.85
CA ALA A 78 5.91 14.94 0.63
C ALA A 78 4.46 14.98 0.11
N ALA A 79 3.88 13.83 -0.22
CA ALA A 79 2.49 13.68 -0.66
C ALA A 79 1.54 13.79 0.54
#